data_AF-A0A497NRX8-F1
#
_entry.id   AF-A0A497NRX8-F1
#
_cell.length_a   1.000
_cell.length_b   1.000
_cell.length_c   1.000
_cell.angle_alpha   90.00
_cell.angle_beta   90.00
_cell.angle_gamma   90.00
#
_symmetry.space_group_name_H-M   'P 1'
#
loop_
_entity.id
_entity.type
_entity.pdbx_description
1 polymer ?
#
loop_
_entity_poly.entity_id
_entity_poly.type
_entity_poly.pdbx_seq_one_letter_code
_entity_poly.pdbx_strand_id
1 'polypeptide(L)'
;MAKASDRRAAREDLKRIIEFCRSIEEKGLNPFLVNIDDLIAVIRRYFPNLRDPDDLSLDAEALNRIASVIKLQSDWVKRRASSLYRDPFLIEEKLRSLPLERLSEAFLKAWHPIVELEQITTGSL
;
A
#
# COMPACT_ATOMS: atom_id res chain seq x y z
N MET A 1 -38.80 4.61 -11.41
CA MET A 1 -38.57 5.80 -10.57
C MET A 1 -38.21 5.29 -9.18
N ALA A 2 -37.01 5.57 -8.67
CA ALA A 2 -36.63 5.18 -7.30
C ALA A 2 -37.55 5.91 -6.30
N LYS A 3 -38.04 5.20 -5.28
CA LYS A 3 -38.90 5.79 -4.24
C LYS A 3 -38.09 6.84 -3.46
N ALA A 4 -38.71 7.94 -3.03
CA ALA A 4 -38.04 9.02 -2.29
C ALA A 4 -37.27 8.53 -1.04
N SER A 5 -37.74 7.45 -0.40
CA SER A 5 -37.06 6.79 0.72
C SER A 5 -35.70 6.20 0.34
N ASP A 6 -35.58 5.66 -0.87
CA ASP A 6 -34.37 4.99 -1.38
C ASP A 6 -33.29 6.02 -1.72
N ARG A 7 -33.71 7.18 -2.24
CA ARG A 7 -32.84 8.33 -2.51
C ARG A 7 -32.26 8.94 -1.23
N ARG A 8 -33.06 9.00 -0.16
CA ARG A 8 -32.60 9.49 1.15
C ARG A 8 -31.57 8.54 1.76
N ALA A 9 -31.83 7.22 1.70
CA ALA A 9 -30.87 6.21 2.16
C ALA A 9 -29.55 6.30 1.38
N ALA A 10 -29.59 6.44 0.06
CA ALA A 10 -28.41 6.61 -0.78
C ALA A 10 -27.57 7.84 -0.36
N ARG A 11 -28.21 8.98 -0.09
CA ARG A 11 -27.53 10.19 0.40
C ARG A 11 -26.87 9.97 1.76
N GLU A 12 -27.55 9.29 2.68
CA GLU A 12 -27.00 8.99 4.01
C GLU A 12 -25.80 8.06 3.93
N ASP A 13 -25.87 7.02 3.10
CA ASP A 13 -24.76 6.09 2.89
C ASP A 13 -23.56 6.79 2.24
N LEU A 14 -23.76 7.57 1.18
CA LEU A 14 -22.68 8.34 0.54
C LEU A 14 -22.01 9.32 1.51
N LYS A 15 -22.79 10.02 2.36
CA LYS A 15 -22.23 10.89 3.41
C LYS A 15 -21.42 10.11 4.44
N ARG A 16 -21.89 8.93 4.87
CA ARG A 16 -21.14 8.06 5.78
C ARG A 16 -19.81 7.65 5.17
N ILE A 17 -19.78 7.31 3.87
CA ILE A 17 -18.54 6.98 3.16
C ILE A 17 -17.58 8.18 3.20
N ILE A 18 -18.07 9.38 2.86
CA ILE A 18 -17.26 10.61 2.86
C ILE A 18 -16.65 10.87 4.24
N GLU A 19 -17.48 10.85 5.30
CA GLU A 19 -17.02 11.08 6.67
C GLU A 19 -16.04 10.01 7.15
N PHE A 20 -16.30 8.75 6.82
CA PHE A 20 -15.43 7.65 7.16
C PHE A 20 -14.04 7.81 6.52
N CYS A 21 -13.98 8.04 5.20
CA CYS A 21 -12.72 8.27 4.49
C CYS A 21 -11.98 9.53 5.02
N ARG A 22 -12.71 10.63 5.28
CA ARG A 22 -12.13 11.85 5.85
C ARG A 22 -11.52 11.59 7.24
N SER A 23 -12.19 10.81 8.07
CA SER A 23 -11.68 10.48 9.41
C SER A 23 -10.36 9.71 9.37
N ILE A 24 -10.14 8.90 8.33
CA ILE A 24 -8.90 8.13 8.14
C ILE A 24 -7.77 9.03 7.69
N GLU A 25 -8.06 9.96 6.78
CA GLU A 25 -7.12 11.00 6.34
C GLU A 25 -6.65 11.86 7.52
N GLU A 26 -7.57 12.35 8.35
CA GLU A 26 -7.29 13.32 9.41
C GLU A 26 -6.68 12.69 10.67
N LYS A 27 -7.15 11.50 11.08
CA LYS A 27 -6.73 10.88 12.35
C LYS A 27 -5.53 9.95 12.20
N GLY A 28 -4.99 9.80 10.98
CA GLY A 28 -3.84 8.92 10.71
C GLY A 28 -4.12 7.45 11.02
N LEU A 29 -5.38 7.02 10.90
CA LEU A 29 -5.77 5.62 11.11
C LEU A 29 -5.15 4.74 10.01
N ASN A 30 -4.99 3.45 10.31
CA ASN A 30 -4.46 2.51 9.33
C ASN A 30 -5.40 2.42 8.12
N PRO A 31 -4.98 2.84 6.91
CA PRO A 31 -5.85 2.90 5.75
C PRO A 31 -6.21 1.51 5.19
N PHE A 32 -5.50 0.45 5.61
CA PHE A 32 -5.79 -0.94 5.22
C PHE A 32 -6.96 -1.57 5.98
N LEU A 33 -7.49 -0.91 7.01
CA LEU A 33 -8.71 -1.36 7.69
C LEU A 33 -9.98 -1.08 6.87
N VAL A 34 -9.86 -0.32 5.78
CA VAL A 34 -10.96 -0.01 4.87
C VAL A 34 -11.06 -1.07 3.80
N ASN A 35 -12.24 -1.68 3.67
CA ASN A 35 -12.56 -2.47 2.50
C ASN A 35 -13.02 -1.55 1.35
N ILE A 36 -12.13 -1.30 0.41
CA ILE A 36 -12.39 -0.43 -0.75
C ILE A 36 -13.47 -1.03 -1.66
N ASP A 37 -13.49 -2.35 -1.82
CA ASP A 37 -14.44 -3.03 -2.70
C ASP A 37 -15.88 -2.86 -2.21
N ASP A 38 -16.09 -2.93 -0.89
CA ASP A 38 -17.41 -2.70 -0.28
C ASP A 38 -17.89 -1.26 -0.53
N LEU A 39 -17.01 -0.25 -0.37
CA LEU A 39 -17.37 1.15 -0.59
C LEU A 39 -17.71 1.40 -2.07
N ILE A 40 -16.93 0.85 -3.01
CA ILE A 40 -17.19 0.96 -4.45
C ILE A 40 -18.50 0.24 -4.82
N ALA A 41 -18.81 -0.89 -4.20
CA ALA A 41 -20.05 -1.61 -4.43
C ALA A 41 -21.28 -0.77 -4.07
N VAL A 42 -21.20 -0.01 -2.97
CA VAL A 42 -22.26 0.93 -2.56
C VAL A 42 -22.45 2.05 -3.59
N ILE A 43 -21.35 2.68 -4.04
CA ILE A 43 -21.39 3.73 -5.09
C ILE A 43 -22.03 3.18 -6.37
N ARG A 44 -21.56 2.03 -6.86
CA ARG A 44 -22.08 1.39 -8.08
C ARG A 44 -23.55 1.04 -7.99
N ARG A 45 -24.04 0.66 -6.81
CA ARG A 45 -25.45 0.34 -6.58
C ARG A 45 -26.35 1.57 -6.73
N TYR A 46 -25.91 2.72 -6.26
CA TYR A 46 -26.72 3.94 -6.28
C TYR A 46 -26.59 4.73 -7.58
N PHE A 47 -25.41 4.75 -8.21
CA PHE A 47 -25.12 5.54 -9.40
C PHE A 47 -26.18 5.50 -10.52
N PRO A 48 -26.73 4.32 -10.94
CA PRO A 48 -27.74 4.25 -12.01
C PRO A 48 -29.04 5.01 -11.71
N ASN A 49 -29.32 5.28 -10.43
CA ASN A 49 -30.55 5.91 -9.98
C ASN A 49 -30.37 7.41 -9.65
N LEU A 50 -29.13 7.92 -9.64
CA LEU A 50 -28.84 9.33 -9.40
C LEU A 50 -29.13 10.13 -10.68
N ARG A 51 -29.90 11.21 -10.54
CA ARG A 51 -30.30 12.07 -11.68
C ARG A 51 -30.13 13.55 -11.40
N ASP A 52 -29.93 13.89 -10.14
CA ASP A 52 -29.90 15.25 -9.65
C ASP A 52 -28.46 15.73 -9.48
N PRO A 53 -28.15 16.99 -9.80
CA PRO A 53 -26.80 17.51 -9.68
C PRO A 53 -26.21 17.36 -8.27
N ASP A 54 -27.00 17.55 -7.22
CA ASP A 54 -26.50 17.44 -5.84
C ASP A 54 -26.14 16.00 -5.49
N ASP A 55 -26.93 15.05 -5.99
CA ASP A 55 -26.67 13.61 -5.77
C ASP A 55 -25.42 13.15 -6.51
N LEU A 56 -25.25 13.59 -7.75
CA LEU A 56 -24.07 13.30 -8.55
C LEU A 56 -22.83 13.95 -7.95
N SER A 57 -22.95 15.15 -7.40
CA SER A 57 -21.86 15.82 -6.69
C SER A 57 -21.47 15.06 -5.42
N LEU A 58 -22.44 14.55 -4.67
CA LEU A 58 -22.20 13.74 -3.47
C LEU A 58 -21.51 12.40 -3.81
N ASP A 59 -21.95 11.74 -4.87
CA ASP A 59 -21.35 10.49 -5.38
C ASP A 59 -19.91 10.71 -5.85
N ALA A 60 -19.66 11.81 -6.59
CA ALA A 60 -18.33 12.19 -7.01
C ALA A 60 -17.41 12.53 -5.83
N GLU A 61 -17.92 13.21 -4.79
CA GLU A 61 -17.15 13.46 -3.56
C GLU A 61 -16.79 12.14 -2.86
N ALA A 62 -17.74 11.22 -2.71
CA ALA A 62 -17.49 9.91 -2.10
C ALA A 62 -16.41 9.14 -2.86
N LEU A 63 -16.48 9.10 -4.19
CA LEU A 63 -15.48 8.44 -5.03
C LEU A 63 -14.09 9.09 -4.89
N ASN A 64 -14.03 10.42 -4.87
CA ASN A 64 -12.77 11.14 -4.68
C ASN A 64 -12.14 10.83 -3.31
N ARG A 65 -12.95 10.73 -2.25
CA ARG A 65 -12.46 10.36 -0.92
C ARG A 65 -11.94 8.93 -0.86
N ILE A 66 -12.60 7.98 -1.54
CA ILE A 66 -12.08 6.62 -1.68
C ILE A 66 -10.71 6.64 -2.40
N ALA A 67 -10.58 7.41 -3.48
CA ALA A 67 -9.32 7.54 -4.21
C ALA A 67 -8.19 8.09 -3.33
N SER A 68 -8.49 9.06 -2.45
CA SER A 68 -7.53 9.56 -1.45
C SER A 68 -7.07 8.47 -0.47
N VAL A 69 -7.98 7.61 0.01
CA VAL A 69 -7.61 6.47 0.88
C VAL A 69 -6.71 5.48 0.13
N ILE A 70 -7.02 5.16 -1.14
CA ILE A 70 -6.17 4.30 -1.97
C ILE A 70 -4.77 4.91 -2.13
N LYS A 71 -4.68 6.22 -2.33
CA LYS A 71 -3.39 6.92 -2.37
C LYS A 71 -2.64 6.78 -1.05
N LEU A 72 -3.31 6.93 0.09
CA LEU A 72 -2.70 6.72 1.42
C LEU A 72 -2.17 5.30 1.59
N GLN A 73 -2.94 4.28 1.15
CA GLN A 73 -2.48 2.89 1.14
C GLN A 73 -1.21 2.75 0.29
N SER A 74 -1.20 3.29 -0.93
CA SER A 74 -0.03 3.24 -1.83
C SER A 74 1.21 3.90 -1.22
N ASP A 75 1.05 5.10 -0.66
CA ASP A 75 2.15 5.84 -0.05
C ASP A 75 2.68 5.13 1.21
N TRP A 76 1.80 4.46 1.96
CA TRP A 76 2.20 3.62 3.08
C TRP A 76 3.04 2.43 2.63
N VAL A 77 2.62 1.71 1.57
CA VAL A 77 3.42 0.61 0.97
C VAL A 77 4.77 1.13 0.50
N LYS A 78 4.80 2.24 -0.24
CA LYS A 78 6.05 2.84 -0.75
C LYS A 78 7.00 3.19 0.37
N ARG A 79 6.54 3.82 1.45
CA ARG A 79 7.38 4.14 2.62
C ARG A 79 7.91 2.89 3.31
N ARG A 80 7.11 1.83 3.41
CA ARG A 80 7.55 0.58 4.04
C ARG A 80 8.54 -0.18 3.16
N ALA A 81 8.31 -0.20 1.86
CA ALA A 81 9.22 -0.75 0.87
C ALA A 81 10.54 0.03 0.83
N SER A 82 10.51 1.37 0.82
CA SER A 82 11.73 2.20 0.88
C SER A 82 12.44 2.12 2.23
N SER A 83 11.75 1.87 3.33
CA SER A 83 12.40 1.57 4.61
C SER A 83 13.11 0.21 4.61
N LEU A 84 12.64 -0.76 3.81
CA LEU A 84 13.30 -2.06 3.60
C LEU A 84 14.42 -1.95 2.56
N TYR A 85 14.27 -1.04 1.61
CA TYR A 85 15.29 -0.63 0.65
C TYR A 85 16.19 0.42 1.31
N ARG A 86 17.10 0.02 2.21
CA ARG A 86 18.19 0.92 2.61
C ARG A 86 18.74 1.53 1.32
N ASP A 87 18.62 2.84 1.20
CA ASP A 87 18.95 3.57 -0.01
C ASP A 87 20.31 3.07 -0.53
N PRO A 88 20.39 2.52 -1.76
CA PRO A 88 21.64 2.05 -2.33
C PRO A 88 22.76 3.08 -2.20
N PHE A 89 22.41 4.37 -2.27
CA PHE A 89 23.33 5.47 -2.06
C PHE A 89 23.85 5.56 -0.61
N LEU A 90 22.98 5.43 0.40
CA LEU A 90 23.40 5.40 1.81
C LEU A 90 24.22 4.16 2.15
N ILE A 91 23.91 3.01 1.54
CA ILE A 91 24.73 1.81 1.64
C ILE A 91 26.11 2.06 1.03
N GLU A 92 26.17 2.65 -0.15
CA GLU A 92 27.42 2.96 -0.85
C GLU A 92 28.28 3.95 -0.07
N GLU A 93 27.69 5.04 0.43
CA GLU A 93 28.38 6.02 1.28
C GLU A 93 28.91 5.37 2.56
N LYS A 94 28.13 4.49 3.17
CA LYS A 94 28.56 3.76 4.37
C LYS A 94 29.68 2.76 4.05
N LEU A 95 29.63 2.07 2.92
CA LEU A 95 30.71 1.19 2.47
C LEU A 95 32.00 1.97 2.19
N ARG A 96 31.90 3.15 1.57
CA ARG A 96 33.04 4.03 1.27
C ARG A 96 33.67 4.66 2.50
N SER A 97 32.88 4.94 3.54
CA SER A 97 33.35 5.56 4.80
C SER A 97 33.80 4.55 5.86
N LEU A 98 33.53 3.26 5.67
CA LEU A 98 33.97 2.21 6.61
C LEU A 98 35.48 1.95 6.48
N PRO A 99 36.20 1.78 7.61
CA PRO A 99 37.60 1.37 7.58
C PRO A 99 37.71 -0.10 7.14
N LEU A 100 38.85 -0.46 6.54
CA LEU A 100 39.07 -1.75 5.88
C LEU A 100 38.85 -2.95 6.81
N GLU A 101 39.16 -2.79 8.10
CA GLU A 101 38.99 -3.81 9.14
C GLU A 101 37.50 -4.15 9.33
N ARG A 102 36.62 -3.14 9.30
CA ARG A 102 35.18 -3.35 9.45
C ARG A 102 34.54 -3.96 8.22
N LEU A 103 35.04 -3.60 7.04
CA LEU A 103 34.64 -4.20 5.77
C LEU A 103 35.01 -5.69 5.73
N SER A 104 36.23 -6.04 6.12
CA SER A 104 36.69 -7.43 6.18
C SER A 104 35.97 -8.25 7.25
N GLU A 105 35.69 -7.69 8.44
CA GLU A 105 34.81 -8.33 9.44
C GLU A 105 33.40 -8.62 8.89
N ALA A 106 32.78 -7.65 8.21
CA ALA A 106 31.44 -7.80 7.65
C ALA A 106 31.43 -8.85 6.53
N PHE A 107 32.45 -8.85 5.68
CA PHE A 107 32.62 -9.83 4.61
C PHE A 107 32.77 -11.24 5.16
N LEU A 108 33.65 -11.46 6.14
CA LEU A 108 33.85 -12.78 6.76
C LEU A 108 32.56 -13.33 7.40
N LYS A 109 31.74 -12.47 7.99
CA LYS A 109 30.43 -12.87 8.56
C LYS A 109 29.41 -13.27 7.50
N ALA A 110 29.52 -12.72 6.29
CA ALA A 110 28.61 -12.99 5.19
C ALA A 110 29.16 -14.03 4.19
N TRP A 111 30.42 -14.44 4.33
CA TRP A 111 31.12 -15.34 3.42
C TRP A 111 30.59 -16.78 3.54
N HIS A 112 29.86 -17.23 2.52
CA HIS A 112 29.35 -18.60 2.39
C HIS A 112 29.94 -19.24 1.12
N PRO A 113 31.18 -19.77 1.18
CA PRO A 113 31.84 -20.32 0.01
C PRO A 113 31.21 -21.67 -0.33
N ILE A 114 30.92 -21.88 -1.61
CA ILE A 114 30.58 -23.20 -2.13
C ILE A 114 31.92 -23.85 -2.49
N VAL A 115 32.27 -24.94 -1.80
CA VAL A 115 33.51 -25.69 -2.06
C VAL A 115 33.14 -26.98 -2.78
N GLU A 116 33.65 -27.16 -3.99
CA GLU A 116 33.57 -28.42 -4.71
C GLU A 116 34.87 -29.21 -4.46
N LEU A 117 34.73 -30.45 -4.00
CA LEU A 117 35.84 -31.37 -3.76
C LEU A 117 35.78 -32.48 -4.81
N GLU A 118 36.67 -32.43 -5.80
CA GLU A 118 36.84 -33.56 -6.70
C GLU A 118 37.64 -34.66 -5.99
N GLN A 119 36.96 -35.78 -5.66
CA GLN A 119 37.61 -36.99 -5.17
C GLN A 119 37.86 -37.96 -6.34
N ILE A 120 39.12 -38.32 -6.56
CA ILE A 120 39.46 -39.50 -7.38
C ILE A 120 39.21 -40.73 -6.52
N THR A 121 38.21 -41.54 -6.89
CA THR A 121 38.01 -42.86 -6.28
C THR A 121 39.02 -43.85 -6.85
N THR A 122 39.68 -44.60 -5.98
CA THR A 122 40.75 -45.56 -6.31
C THR A 122 40.29 -46.81 -7.09
N GLY A 123 39.01 -46.86 -7.53
CA GLY A 123 38.44 -47.98 -8.28
C GLY A 123 38.64 -47.92 -9.80
N SER A 124 39.39 -46.95 -10.31
CA SER A 124 39.57 -46.71 -11.76
C SER A 124 41.01 -46.83 -12.25
N LEU A 125 41.88 -47.53 -11.52
CA LEU A 125 43.23 -47.91 -11.95
C LEU A 125 43.34 -49.42 -12.17
#